data_AF-A0A8X6FPR8-F1
#
_entry.id   AF-A0A8X6FPR8-F1
#
_cell.length_a   1.000
_cell.length_b   1.000
_cell.length_c   1.000
_cell.angle_alpha   90.00
_cell.angle_beta   90.00
_cell.angle_gamma   90.00
#
_symmetry.space_group_name_H-M   'P 1'
#
loop_
_entity.id
_entity.type
_entity.pdbx_description
1 polymer ?
#
loop_
_entity_poly.entity_id
_entity_poly.type
_entity_poly.pdbx_seq_one_letter_code
_entity_poly.pdbx_strand_id
1 'polypeptide(L)'
;MSIIYLNIDSSHRRIVERIDDPVEAWKVLKTYYQPDSKAHHMEVYSSLMNCHILSEESISVFSTRLLRIYEQLRDLDNGFSERYVIFQLLRYLPPQFDSIVQTILRLDDVKFVYKDVVAELVAEEARLKLRNMDMNK
;
A
#
# COMPACT_ATOMS: atom_id res chain seq x y z
N MET A 1 -24.96 16.85 22.35
CA MET A 1 -23.93 15.82 22.59
C MET A 1 -24.01 14.80 21.45
N SER A 2 -22.98 14.68 20.61
CA SER A 2 -23.02 13.82 19.41
C SER A 2 -22.91 12.32 19.74
N ILE A 3 -23.44 11.44 18.87
CA ILE A 3 -23.35 9.97 19.04
C ILE A 3 -21.89 9.49 19.05
N ILE A 4 -20.99 10.19 18.37
CA ILE A 4 -19.55 9.89 18.33
C ILE A 4 -18.91 10.04 19.71
N TYR A 5 -19.30 11.07 20.48
CA TYR A 5 -18.80 11.30 21.83
C TYR A 5 -19.06 10.11 22.78
N LEU A 6 -20.22 9.45 22.62
CA LEU A 6 -20.62 8.30 23.46
C LEU A 6 -19.83 7.02 23.14
N ASN A 7 -19.31 6.91 21.92
CA ASN A 7 -18.68 5.68 21.42
C ASN A 7 -17.15 5.76 21.28
N ILE A 8 -16.56 6.92 21.56
CA ILE A 8 -15.10 7.10 21.53
C ILE A 8 -14.47 6.86 22.91
N ASP A 9 -13.25 6.33 22.91
CA ASP A 9 -12.46 6.14 24.12
C ASP A 9 -12.29 7.47 24.88
N SER A 10 -12.34 7.39 26.21
CA SER A 10 -12.26 8.55 27.11
C SER A 10 -11.04 9.45 26.87
N SER A 11 -9.92 8.89 26.41
CA SER A 11 -8.69 9.63 26.10
C SER A 11 -8.85 10.62 24.94
N HIS A 12 -9.82 10.40 24.05
CA HIS A 12 -10.05 11.20 22.83
C HIS A 12 -11.31 12.06 22.89
N ARG A 13 -12.13 11.92 23.94
CA ARG A 13 -13.37 12.71 24.12
C ARG A 13 -13.12 14.21 24.14
N ARG A 14 -11.97 14.65 24.67
CA ARG A 14 -11.59 16.08 24.71
C ARG A 14 -11.50 16.72 23.31
N ILE A 15 -11.29 15.92 22.27
CA ILE A 15 -11.14 16.39 20.88
C ILE A 15 -12.51 16.82 20.30
N VAL A 16 -13.60 16.21 20.75
CA VAL A 16 -14.96 16.42 20.21
C VAL A 16 -15.98 16.84 21.26
N GLU A 17 -15.55 17.13 22.49
CA GLU A 17 -16.40 17.41 23.66
C GLU A 17 -17.39 18.57 23.43
N ARG A 18 -17.02 19.54 22.59
CA ARG A 18 -17.83 20.72 22.27
C ARG A 18 -18.52 20.64 20.91
N ILE A 19 -18.52 19.47 20.27
CA ILE A 19 -19.06 19.29 18.92
C ILE A 19 -20.33 18.44 19.00
N ASP A 20 -21.47 19.12 18.81
CA ASP A 20 -22.78 18.50 18.85
C ASP A 20 -23.19 17.87 17.52
N ASP A 21 -22.65 18.36 16.40
CA ASP A 21 -22.84 17.77 15.07
C ASP A 21 -21.93 16.54 14.87
N PRO A 22 -22.48 15.34 14.65
CA PRO A 22 -21.68 14.14 14.39
C PRO A 22 -20.80 14.26 13.14
N VAL A 23 -21.22 15.00 12.11
CA VAL A 23 -20.42 15.14 10.88
C VAL A 23 -19.20 16.01 11.13
N GLU A 24 -19.36 17.12 11.83
CA GLU A 24 -18.27 17.99 12.27
C GLU A 24 -17.32 17.27 13.24
N ALA A 25 -17.86 16.50 14.19
CA ALA A 25 -17.04 15.72 15.13
C ALA A 25 -16.18 14.69 14.38
N TRP A 26 -16.75 14.03 13.36
CA TRP A 26 -16.01 13.13 12.49
C TRP A 26 -14.90 13.85 11.71
N LYS A 27 -15.17 15.04 11.15
CA LYS A 27 -14.17 15.84 10.45
C LYS A 27 -12.99 16.21 11.36
N VAL A 28 -13.26 16.66 12.58
CA VAL A 28 -12.20 17.03 13.53
C VAL A 28 -11.36 15.82 13.93
N LEU A 29 -11.98 14.66 14.18
CA LEU A 29 -11.25 13.43 14.42
C LEU A 29 -10.39 13.04 13.20
N LYS A 30 -10.94 13.13 11.99
CA LYS A 30 -10.20 12.84 10.76
C LYS A 30 -8.98 13.77 10.63
N THR A 31 -9.13 15.08 10.84
CA THR A 31 -8.01 16.03 10.82
C THR A 31 -6.98 15.76 11.91
N TYR A 32 -7.42 15.33 13.10
CA TYR A 32 -6.52 15.04 14.22
C TYR A 32 -5.67 13.80 13.97
N TYR A 33 -6.26 12.71 13.46
CA TYR A 33 -5.55 11.44 13.25
C TYR A 33 -4.91 11.30 11.86
N GLN A 34 -5.40 12.03 10.87
CA GLN A 34 -4.91 12.03 9.50
C GLN A 34 -4.71 13.48 9.03
N PRO A 35 -3.74 14.20 9.61
CA PRO A 35 -3.51 15.59 9.26
C PRO A 35 -3.01 15.69 7.82
N ASP A 36 -3.71 16.45 6.98
CA ASP A 36 -3.29 16.81 5.62
C ASP A 36 -2.13 17.83 5.66
N SER A 37 -0.99 17.36 6.17
CA SER A 37 0.21 18.14 6.41
C SER A 37 1.36 17.62 5.55
N LYS A 38 2.29 18.50 5.18
CA LYS A 38 3.50 18.10 4.44
C LYS A 38 4.30 17.01 5.16
N ALA A 39 4.32 17.03 6.49
CA ALA A 39 4.99 16.01 7.30
C ALA A 39 4.32 14.63 7.12
N HIS A 40 2.99 14.57 7.16
CA HIS A 40 2.24 13.34 6.93
C HIS A 40 2.41 12.82 5.50
N HIS A 41 2.35 13.71 4.50
CA HIS A 41 2.64 13.34 3.10
C HIS A 41 4.05 12.75 2.95
N MET A 42 5.06 13.39 3.57
CA MET A 42 6.43 12.89 3.57
C MET A 42 6.57 11.53 4.26
N GLU A 43 5.85 11.29 5.35
CA GLU A 43 5.85 10.02 6.09
C GLU A 43 5.27 8.89 5.24
N VAL A 44 4.11 9.09 4.61
CA VAL A 44 3.48 8.07 3.75
C VAL A 44 4.34 7.82 2.51
N TYR A 45 4.89 8.87 1.89
CA TYR A 45 5.80 8.71 0.76
C TYR A 45 7.08 7.96 1.14
N SER A 46 7.67 8.27 2.31
CA SER A 46 8.81 7.54 2.84
C SER A 46 8.46 6.08 3.11
N SER A 47 7.25 5.81 3.58
CA SER A 47 6.74 4.44 3.77
C SER A 47 6.69 3.66 2.46
N LEU A 48 6.29 4.29 1.35
CA LEU A 48 6.35 3.67 0.02
C LEU A 48 7.80 3.33 -0.34
N MET A 49 8.70 4.31 -0.26
CA MET A 49 10.11 4.15 -0.66
C MET A 49 10.86 3.09 0.16
N ASN A 50 10.50 2.93 1.43
CA ASN A 50 11.11 1.96 2.33
C ASN A 50 10.36 0.61 2.35
N CYS A 51 9.26 0.47 1.62
CA CYS A 51 8.55 -0.80 1.54
C CYS A 51 9.32 -1.76 0.61
N HIS A 52 10.00 -2.72 1.23
CA HIS A 52 10.69 -3.81 0.56
C HIS A 52 10.12 -5.17 1.00
N ILE A 53 10.33 -6.18 0.15
CA ILE A 53 10.01 -7.56 0.50
C ILE A 53 10.85 -8.00 1.72
N LEU A 54 10.24 -8.78 2.62
CA LEU A 54 10.91 -9.36 3.77
C LEU A 54 11.39 -10.78 3.47
N SER A 55 12.30 -11.30 4.29
CA SER A 55 12.71 -12.70 4.20
C SER A 55 11.50 -13.61 4.38
N GLU A 56 11.35 -14.61 3.51
CA GLU A 56 10.23 -15.58 3.49
C GLU A 56 8.84 -14.98 3.19
N GLU A 57 8.75 -13.68 2.90
CA GLU A 57 7.49 -13.06 2.51
C GLU A 57 7.11 -13.47 1.08
N SER A 58 5.86 -13.90 0.89
CA SER A 58 5.33 -14.18 -0.45
C SER A 58 5.01 -12.90 -1.22
N ILE A 59 5.06 -12.97 -2.55
CA ILE A 59 4.70 -11.85 -3.44
C ILE A 59 3.32 -11.26 -3.10
N SER A 60 2.33 -12.10 -2.79
CA SER A 60 0.96 -11.66 -2.46
C SER A 60 0.88 -10.82 -1.18
N VAL A 61 1.70 -11.15 -0.17
CA VAL A 61 1.72 -10.41 1.10
C VAL A 61 2.45 -9.08 0.91
N PHE A 62 3.58 -9.11 0.20
CA PHE A 62 4.33 -7.90 -0.13
C PHE A 62 3.50 -6.92 -0.96
N SER A 63 2.78 -7.41 -1.99
CA SER A 63 1.92 -6.57 -2.82
C SER A 63 0.75 -5.99 -2.02
N THR A 64 0.12 -6.76 -1.14
CA THR A 64 -0.97 -6.25 -0.29
C THR A 64 -0.51 -5.08 0.60
N ARG A 65 0.71 -5.15 1.14
CA ARG A 65 1.30 -4.04 1.92
C ARG A 65 1.54 -2.79 1.08
N LEU A 66 2.11 -2.96 -0.12
CA LEU A 66 2.33 -1.85 -1.05
C LEU A 66 1.02 -1.21 -1.50
N LEU A 67 0.00 -2.01 -1.81
CA LEU A 67 -1.33 -1.52 -2.19
C LEU A 67 -1.95 -0.66 -1.10
N ARG A 68 -1.83 -1.06 0.18
CA ARG A 68 -2.33 -0.25 1.29
C ARG A 68 -1.64 1.12 1.38
N ILE A 69 -0.34 1.19 1.13
CA ILE A 69 0.40 2.46 1.12
C ILE A 69 -0.01 3.30 -0.11
N TYR A 70 -0.23 2.67 -1.26
CA TYR A 70 -0.72 3.33 -2.46
C TYR A 70 -2.08 4.00 -2.24
N GLU A 71 -3.02 3.30 -1.61
CA GLU A 71 -4.35 3.84 -1.30
C GLU A 71 -4.25 5.06 -0.39
N GLN A 72 -3.37 5.03 0.61
CA GLN A 72 -3.09 6.20 1.46
C GLN A 72 -2.52 7.38 0.66
N LEU A 73 -1.58 7.12 -0.26
CA LEU A 73 -1.03 8.17 -1.12
C LEU A 73 -2.07 8.74 -2.07
N ARG A 74 -2.94 7.91 -2.64
CA ARG A 74 -4.02 8.34 -3.52
C ARG A 74 -5.03 9.21 -2.78
N ASP A 75 -5.31 8.90 -1.51
CA ASP A 75 -6.20 9.69 -0.65
C ASP A 75 -5.60 11.06 -0.27
N LEU A 76 -4.26 11.15 -0.18
CA LEU A 76 -3.53 12.40 0.07
C LEU A 76 -3.28 13.23 -1.19
N ASP A 77 -3.03 12.57 -2.31
CA ASP A 77 -2.74 13.16 -3.62
C ASP A 77 -3.48 12.37 -4.70
N ASN A 78 -4.62 12.91 -5.12
CA ASN A 78 -5.48 12.32 -6.16
C ASN A 78 -4.75 12.08 -7.50
N GLY A 79 -3.58 12.69 -7.71
CA GLY A 79 -2.75 12.50 -8.91
C GLY A 79 -1.66 11.43 -8.79
N PHE A 80 -1.53 10.74 -7.65
CA PHE A 80 -0.43 9.80 -7.46
C PHE A 80 -0.56 8.59 -8.40
N SER A 81 0.40 8.46 -9.32
CA SER A 81 0.37 7.45 -10.38
C SER A 81 0.67 6.04 -9.83
N GLU A 82 -0.20 5.08 -10.16
CA GLU A 82 -0.04 3.66 -9.83
C GLU A 82 1.31 3.09 -10.33
N ARG A 83 1.84 3.63 -11.44
CA ARG A 83 3.10 3.22 -12.04
C ARG A 83 4.27 3.24 -11.05
N TYR A 84 4.33 4.23 -10.15
CA TYR A 84 5.41 4.32 -9.16
C TYR A 84 5.34 3.22 -8.10
N VAL A 85 4.15 2.71 -7.80
CA VAL A 85 3.96 1.59 -6.88
C VAL A 85 4.35 0.28 -7.55
N ILE A 86 4.05 0.14 -8.85
CA ILE A 86 4.54 -0.99 -9.64
C ILE A 86 6.08 -0.97 -9.69
N PHE A 87 6.71 0.19 -9.90
CA PHE A 87 8.17 0.29 -9.85
C PHE A 87 8.75 -0.09 -8.50
N GLN A 88 8.12 0.33 -7.41
CA GLN A 88 8.52 -0.06 -6.06
C GLN A 88 8.39 -1.58 -5.85
N LEU A 89 7.30 -2.19 -6.32
CA LEU A 89 7.08 -3.63 -6.29
C LEU A 89 8.22 -4.38 -7.00
N LEU A 90 8.54 -3.99 -8.24
CA LEU A 90 9.54 -4.67 -9.07
C LEU A 90 10.97 -4.48 -8.54
N ARG A 91 11.28 -3.31 -7.97
CA ARG A 91 12.63 -2.95 -7.51
C ARG A 91 13.20 -3.88 -6.44
N TYR A 92 12.36 -4.41 -5.55
CA TYR A 92 12.79 -5.21 -4.40
C TYR A 92 12.62 -6.70 -4.59
N LEU A 93 12.23 -7.16 -5.79
CA LEU A 93 12.11 -8.58 -6.04
C LEU A 93 13.49 -9.26 -6.02
N PRO A 94 13.57 -10.51 -5.51
CA PRO A 94 14.82 -11.27 -5.56
C PRO A 94 15.29 -11.53 -7.01
N PRO A 95 16.60 -11.70 -7.28
CA PRO A 95 17.15 -11.83 -8.64
C PRO A 95 16.55 -12.94 -9.51
N GLN A 96 16.00 -13.98 -8.89
CA GLN A 96 15.28 -15.05 -9.59
C GLN A 96 14.04 -14.56 -10.38
N PHE A 97 13.55 -13.34 -10.11
CA PHE A 97 12.46 -12.69 -10.83
C PHE A 97 12.94 -11.80 -12.00
N ASP A 98 14.25 -11.63 -12.22
CA ASP A 98 14.77 -10.67 -13.22
C ASP A 98 14.16 -10.86 -14.62
N SER A 99 13.95 -12.12 -15.05
CA SER A 99 13.38 -12.43 -16.36
C SER A 99 11.93 -11.95 -16.50
N ILE A 100 11.09 -12.17 -15.48
CA ILE A 100 9.70 -11.71 -15.51
C ILE A 100 9.63 -10.19 -15.38
N VAL A 101 10.49 -9.57 -14.57
CA VAL A 101 10.58 -8.10 -14.44
C VAL A 101 10.88 -7.47 -15.80
N GLN A 102 11.85 -7.99 -16.55
CA GLN A 102 12.16 -7.50 -17.90
C GLN A 102 10.99 -7.64 -18.87
N THR A 103 10.17 -8.67 -18.71
CA THR A 103 8.98 -8.89 -19.54
C THR A 103 7.87 -7.90 -19.19
N ILE A 104 7.61 -7.70 -17.89
CA ILE A 104 6.64 -6.73 -17.37
C ILE A 104 6.99 -5.31 -17.82
N LEU A 105 8.27 -4.93 -17.78
CA LEU A 105 8.73 -3.58 -18.20
C LEU A 105 8.56 -3.31 -19.71
N ARG A 106 8.29 -4.33 -20.53
CA ARG A 106 7.99 -4.18 -21.97
C ARG A 106 6.50 -4.20 -22.29
N LEU A 107 5.63 -4.32 -21.29
CA LEU A 107 4.20 -4.26 -21.48
C LEU A 107 3.78 -2.86 -21.93
N ASP A 108 2.76 -2.78 -22.78
CA ASP A 108 2.09 -1.53 -23.09
C ASP A 108 1.43 -0.96 -21.84
N ASP A 109 1.27 0.37 -21.77
CA ASP A 109 0.68 1.06 -20.61
C ASP A 109 -0.71 0.53 -20.21
N VAL A 110 -1.49 0.01 -21.16
CA VAL A 110 -2.82 -0.58 -20.91
C VAL A 110 -2.74 -1.87 -20.09
N LYS A 111 -1.63 -2.60 -20.19
CA LYS A 111 -1.38 -3.86 -19.47
C LYS A 111 -0.49 -3.64 -18.23
N PHE A 112 0.14 -2.49 -18.11
CA PHE A 112 0.99 -2.12 -16.98
C PHE A 112 0.15 -1.63 -15.79
N VAL A 113 -0.75 -2.48 -15.31
CA VAL A 113 -1.70 -2.22 -14.23
C VAL A 113 -1.33 -3.07 -13.02
N TYR A 114 -1.43 -2.51 -11.81
CA TYR A 114 -0.91 -3.14 -10.60
C TYR A 114 -1.44 -4.57 -10.38
N LYS A 115 -2.75 -4.75 -10.55
CA LYS A 115 -3.41 -6.05 -10.39
C LYS A 115 -2.84 -7.12 -11.33
N ASP A 116 -2.63 -6.76 -12.59
CA ASP A 116 -2.18 -7.70 -13.62
C ASP A 116 -0.71 -8.04 -13.42
N VAL A 117 0.11 -7.04 -13.08
CA VAL A 117 1.51 -7.24 -12.72
C VAL A 117 1.65 -8.17 -11.50
N VAL A 118 0.85 -7.97 -10.46
CA VAL A 118 0.86 -8.87 -9.29
C VAL A 118 0.46 -10.29 -9.68
N ALA A 119 -0.53 -10.47 -10.55
CA ALA A 119 -0.94 -11.79 -11.01
C ALA A 119 0.19 -12.52 -11.76
N GLU A 120 0.92 -11.81 -12.63
CA GLU A 120 2.09 -12.37 -13.32
C GLU A 120 3.21 -12.76 -12.34
N LEU A 121 3.50 -11.93 -11.35
CA LEU A 121 4.53 -12.20 -10.35
C LEU A 121 4.18 -13.38 -9.44
N VAL A 122 2.90 -13.52 -9.04
CA VAL A 122 2.43 -14.66 -8.25
C VAL A 122 2.51 -15.95 -9.06
N ALA A 123 2.18 -15.91 -10.34
CA ALA A 123 2.34 -17.05 -11.23
C ALA A 123 3.83 -17.45 -11.37
N GLU A 124 4.73 -16.48 -11.46
CA GLU A 124 6.18 -16.75 -11.51
C GLU A 124 6.71 -17.33 -10.20
N GLU A 125 6.26 -16.82 -9.04
CA GLU A 125 6.62 -17.38 -7.74
C GLU A 125 6.26 -18.88 -7.65
N ALA A 126 5.08 -19.26 -8.16
CA ALA A 126 4.67 -20.66 -8.20
C ALA A 126 5.56 -21.52 -9.12
N ARG A 127 5.93 -21.01 -10.30
CA ARG A 127 6.85 -21.72 -11.23
C ARG A 127 8.24 -21.92 -10.62
N LEU A 128 8.77 -20.89 -9.94
CA LEU A 128 10.06 -20.97 -9.28
C LEU A 128 10.06 -22.00 -8.15
N LYS A 129 8.98 -22.07 -7.36
CA LYS A 129 8.79 -23.09 -6.32
C LYS A 129 8.83 -24.50 -6.90
N LEU A 130 8.13 -24.75 -8.00
CA LEU A 130 8.13 -26.06 -8.68
C LEU A 130 9.52 -26.42 -9.22
N ARG A 131 10.19 -25.49 -9.90
CA ARG A 131 11.55 -25.70 -10.44
C ARG A 131 12.54 -26.08 -9.34
N ASN A 132 12.46 -25.43 -8.18
CA ASN A 132 13.33 -25.73 -7.05
C ASN A 132 13.04 -27.09 -6.40
N MET A 133 11.78 -27.55 -6.41
CA MET A 133 11.42 -28.90 -5.96
C MET A 133 11.97 -29.98 -6.88
N ASP A 134 11.93 -29.76 -8.20
CA ASP A 134 12.42 -30.73 -9.18
C ASP A 134 13.95 -30.84 -9.19
N MET A 135 14.68 -29.76 -8.90
CA MET A 135 16.15 -29.80 -8.78
C MET A 135 16.66 -30.44 -7.47
N ASN A 136 15.81 -30.56 -6.45
CA ASN A 136 16.16 -31.13 -5.15
C ASN A 136 15.77 -32.62 -5.02
N LYS A 137 15.35 -33.26 -6.12
CA LYS A 137 15.12 -34.71 -6.23
C LYS A 137 16.30 -35.41 -6.89
#